data_AF-A0A5B8R4G1-F1
#
_entry.id   AF-A0A5B8R4G1-F1
#
_cell.length_a   1.000
_cell.length_b   1.000
_cell.length_c   1.000
_cell.angle_alpha   90.00
_cell.angle_beta   90.00
_cell.angle_gamma   90.00
#
_symmetry.space_group_name_H-M   'P 1'
#
loop_
_entity.id
_entity.type
_entity.pdbx_description
1 polymer ?
#
loop_
_entity_poly.entity_id
_entity_poly.type
_entity_poly.pdbx_seq_one_letter_code
_entity_poly.pdbx_strand_id
1 'polypeptide(L)'
;MGKSKSRITNWPEYNKALTNRGSLTFWIDEQALNLWCHTEHHGGRGRGFQYSDTAIETALMLKGLFNLPLRALEGFLNSVFSLMSLQLTSPGYSCISKRAKTVKVNYRPPCRGAIAHLVVDATGLKVYGEGEWKMRKHGKEKRRTWRKLHLAIDAATHEVIAAEVSLESVADSEVLPTLLNPLRRKVKQVSADGAYDTK
;
A
#
# COMPACT_ATOMS: atom_id res chain seq x y z
N MET A 1 7.85 -11.55 -30.49
CA MET A 1 6.50 -11.36 -31.08
C MET A 1 6.16 -9.88 -31.02
N GLY A 2 6.06 -9.22 -32.18
CA GLY A 2 5.80 -7.78 -32.28
C GLY A 2 4.34 -7.45 -31.97
N LYS A 3 4.12 -6.42 -31.15
CA LYS A 3 2.77 -5.90 -30.86
C LYS A 3 2.15 -5.35 -32.14
N SER A 4 1.09 -5.96 -32.65
CA SER A 4 0.26 -5.34 -33.67
C SER A 4 -0.38 -4.09 -33.08
N LYS A 5 0.09 -2.90 -33.48
CA LYS A 5 -0.59 -1.63 -33.18
C LYS A 5 -1.84 -1.56 -34.06
N SER A 6 -2.96 -2.07 -33.57
CA SER A 6 -4.26 -1.81 -34.20
C SER A 6 -4.48 -0.29 -34.24
N ARG A 7 -4.75 0.25 -35.43
CA ARG A 7 -5.03 1.67 -35.65
C ARG A 7 -6.34 2.03 -34.96
N ILE A 8 -6.29 2.83 -33.91
CA ILE A 8 -7.49 3.34 -33.23
C ILE A 8 -8.22 4.27 -34.20
N THR A 9 -9.40 3.88 -34.65
CA THR A 9 -10.23 4.63 -35.62
C THR A 9 -11.26 5.53 -34.93
N ASN A 10 -11.55 5.31 -33.65
CA ASN A 10 -12.54 6.04 -32.85
C ASN A 10 -11.91 7.05 -31.87
N TRP A 11 -11.01 7.91 -32.36
CA TRP A 11 -10.32 8.92 -31.54
C TRP A 11 -11.21 9.71 -30.57
N PRO A 12 -12.44 10.15 -30.93
CA PRO A 12 -13.32 10.84 -29.99
C PRO A 12 -13.73 9.97 -28.80
N GLU A 13 -14.10 8.72 -29.02
CA GLU A 13 -14.48 7.78 -27.97
C GLU A 13 -13.27 7.37 -27.11
N TYR A 14 -12.11 7.15 -27.74
CA TYR A 14 -10.86 6.89 -27.03
C TYR A 14 -10.48 8.05 -26.10
N ASN A 15 -10.58 9.30 -26.58
CA ASN A 15 -10.31 10.48 -25.76
C ASN A 15 -11.35 10.63 -24.64
N LYS A 16 -12.63 10.40 -24.91
CA LYS A 16 -13.67 10.40 -23.87
C LYS A 16 -13.39 9.34 -22.81
N ALA A 17 -12.95 8.14 -23.21
CA ALA A 17 -12.54 7.11 -22.28
C ALA A 17 -11.31 7.54 -21.45
N LEU A 18 -10.32 8.22 -22.04
CA LEU A 18 -9.18 8.77 -21.31
C LEU A 18 -9.60 9.84 -20.28
N THR A 19 -10.50 10.75 -20.63
CA THR A 19 -11.04 11.74 -19.69
C THR A 19 -11.82 11.05 -18.57
N ASN A 20 -12.67 10.08 -18.91
CA ASN A 20 -13.47 9.33 -17.94
C ASN A 20 -12.62 8.51 -16.96
N ARG A 21 -11.38 8.13 -17.31
CA ARG A 21 -10.44 7.49 -16.36
C ARG A 21 -10.10 8.41 -15.17
N GLY A 22 -10.22 9.72 -15.32
CA GLY A 22 -10.05 10.69 -14.23
C GLY A 22 -11.32 10.94 -13.41
N SER A 23 -12.47 10.39 -13.85
CA SER A 23 -13.72 10.49 -13.09
C SER A 23 -13.64 9.57 -11.87
N LEU A 24 -13.87 10.14 -10.69
CA LEU A 24 -13.83 9.42 -9.43
C LEU A 24 -15.25 9.31 -8.88
N THR A 25 -15.67 8.09 -8.59
CA THR A 25 -16.91 7.81 -7.87
C THR A 25 -16.56 7.25 -6.50
N PHE A 26 -17.02 7.93 -5.45
CA PHE A 26 -16.89 7.46 -4.07
C PHE A 26 -18.16 6.72 -3.68
N TRP A 27 -18.00 5.51 -3.17
CA TRP A 27 -19.05 4.77 -2.50
C TRP A 27 -18.53 4.40 -1.12
N ILE A 28 -19.33 4.68 -0.09
CA ILE A 28 -18.98 4.40 1.31
C ILE A 28 -20.02 3.43 1.84
N ASP A 29 -19.55 2.26 2.25
CA ASP A 29 -20.37 1.21 2.84
C ASP A 29 -20.95 1.64 4.19
N GLU A 30 -22.21 1.28 4.48
CA GLU A 30 -22.87 1.65 5.73
C GLU A 30 -22.19 1.04 6.97
N GLN A 31 -21.62 -0.17 6.86
CA GLN A 31 -20.87 -0.76 7.97
C GLN A 31 -19.59 0.02 8.22
N ALA A 32 -18.93 0.51 7.16
CA ALA A 32 -17.75 1.37 7.29
C ALA A 32 -18.08 2.71 7.96
N LEU A 33 -19.28 3.28 7.74
CA LEU A 33 -19.74 4.47 8.45
C LEU A 33 -19.87 4.18 9.96
N ASN A 34 -20.52 3.07 10.31
CA ASN A 34 -20.76 2.68 11.71
C ASN A 34 -19.46 2.36 12.46
N LEU A 35 -18.45 1.84 11.75
CA LEU A 35 -17.13 1.50 12.29
C LEU A 35 -16.11 2.64 12.16
N TRP A 36 -16.49 3.83 11.68
CA TRP A 36 -15.54 4.91 11.43
C TRP A 36 -14.86 5.41 12.71
N CYS A 37 -15.66 5.55 13.77
CA CYS A 37 -15.21 5.97 15.10
C CYS A 37 -15.20 4.78 16.06
N HIS A 38 -14.26 4.75 16.99
CA HIS A 38 -14.34 3.81 18.10
C HIS A 38 -15.46 4.24 19.05
N THR A 39 -16.36 3.32 19.35
CA THR A 39 -17.43 3.48 20.33
C THR A 39 -17.01 3.06 21.74
N GLU A 40 -15.97 2.23 21.86
CA GLU A 40 -15.52 1.65 23.13
C GLU A 40 -14.18 2.21 23.60
N HIS A 41 -14.09 2.47 24.91
CA HIS A 41 -12.87 2.89 25.55
C HIS A 41 -12.01 1.67 25.90
N HIS A 42 -10.75 1.65 25.44
CA HIS A 42 -9.75 0.60 25.67
C HIS A 42 -9.33 0.32 27.14
N GLY A 43 -10.06 0.84 28.13
CA GLY A 43 -9.87 0.54 29.56
C GLY A 43 -8.61 1.11 30.25
N GLY A 44 -7.67 1.71 29.51
CA GLY A 44 -6.40 2.24 30.04
C GLY A 44 -6.45 3.71 30.49
N ARG A 45 -5.36 4.18 31.13
CA ARG A 45 -5.17 5.61 31.46
C ARG A 45 -4.76 6.39 30.21
N GLY A 46 -5.53 7.42 29.84
CA GLY A 46 -5.25 8.30 28.70
C GLY A 46 -6.46 8.45 27.78
N ARG A 47 -6.35 9.31 26.76
CA ARG A 47 -7.41 9.47 25.75
C ARG A 47 -7.40 8.28 24.80
N GLY A 48 -8.50 7.52 24.76
CA GLY A 48 -8.68 6.43 23.80
C GLY A 48 -8.61 6.87 22.35
N PHE A 49 -8.40 5.89 21.46
CA PHE A 49 -8.46 6.15 20.02
C PHE A 49 -9.87 6.58 19.64
N GLN A 50 -9.99 7.69 18.91
CA GLN A 50 -11.29 8.18 18.43
C GLN A 50 -11.71 7.54 17.11
N TYR A 51 -10.73 7.16 16.28
CA TYR A 51 -10.94 6.61 14.94
C TYR A 51 -10.47 5.17 14.86
N SER A 52 -11.21 4.33 14.13
CA SER A 52 -10.89 2.93 13.92
C SER A 52 -9.64 2.73 13.06
N ASP A 53 -9.07 1.52 13.11
CA ASP A 53 -7.99 1.15 12.18
C ASP A 53 -8.43 1.25 10.72
N THR A 54 -9.66 0.87 10.40
CA THR A 54 -10.24 0.98 9.06
C THR A 54 -10.28 2.43 8.56
N ALA A 55 -10.65 3.39 9.41
CA ALA A 55 -10.65 4.81 9.03
C ALA A 55 -9.23 5.32 8.71
N ILE A 56 -8.24 4.95 9.53
CA ILE A 56 -6.84 5.33 9.31
C ILE A 56 -6.27 4.65 8.06
N GLU A 57 -6.52 3.35 7.88
CA GLU A 57 -6.08 2.58 6.72
C GLU A 57 -6.64 3.18 5.42
N THR A 58 -7.93 3.51 5.40
CA THR A 58 -8.60 4.17 4.26
C THR A 58 -7.95 5.52 3.94
N ALA A 59 -7.68 6.34 4.96
CA ALA A 59 -7.01 7.61 4.77
C ALA A 59 -5.59 7.43 4.19
N LEU A 60 -4.83 6.44 4.68
CA LEU A 60 -3.48 6.16 4.17
C LEU A 60 -3.48 5.60 2.74
N MET A 61 -4.48 4.80 2.38
CA MET A 61 -4.66 4.34 1.00
C MET A 61 -4.89 5.52 0.06
N LEU A 62 -5.84 6.41 0.39
CA LEU A 62 -6.11 7.62 -0.41
C LEU A 62 -4.89 8.52 -0.50
N LYS A 63 -4.14 8.64 0.60
CA LYS A 63 -2.87 9.36 0.62
C LYS A 63 -1.88 8.79 -0.41
N GLY A 64 -1.75 7.47 -0.48
CA GLY A 64 -0.85 6.79 -1.41
C GLY A 64 -1.31 6.91 -2.86
N LEU A 65 -2.60 6.65 -3.11
CA LEU A 65 -3.21 6.67 -4.44
C LEU A 65 -3.13 8.06 -5.09
N PHE A 66 -3.45 9.11 -4.33
CA PHE A 66 -3.44 10.49 -4.83
C PHE A 66 -2.16 11.25 -4.52
N ASN A 67 -1.17 10.59 -3.91
CA ASN A 67 0.10 11.18 -3.48
C ASN A 67 -0.08 12.47 -2.64
N LEU A 68 -1.10 12.50 -1.76
CA LEU A 68 -1.45 13.70 -1.00
C LEU A 68 -0.53 13.88 0.22
N PRO A 69 -0.15 15.12 0.57
CA PRO A 69 0.39 15.41 1.90
C PRO A 69 -0.72 15.29 2.96
N LEU A 70 -0.34 14.98 4.21
CA LEU A 70 -1.31 14.63 5.27
C LEU A 70 -2.37 15.71 5.55
N ARG A 71 -2.01 17.00 5.44
CA ARG A 71 -2.98 18.10 5.63
C ARG A 71 -3.96 18.21 4.46
N ALA A 72 -3.48 17.99 3.23
CA ALA A 72 -4.36 17.99 2.06
C ALA A 72 -5.29 16.77 2.09
N LEU A 73 -4.80 15.62 2.56
CA LEU A 73 -5.61 14.42 2.77
C LEU A 73 -6.77 14.66 3.74
N GLU A 74 -6.51 15.31 4.87
CA GLU A 74 -7.57 15.67 5.83
C GLU A 74 -8.63 16.57 5.18
N GLY A 75 -8.20 17.61 4.46
CA GLY A 75 -9.13 18.49 3.72
C GLY A 75 -9.89 17.75 2.62
N PHE A 76 -9.22 16.84 1.90
CA PHE A 76 -9.82 16.02 0.86
C PHE A 76 -10.92 15.11 1.41
N LEU A 77 -10.64 14.39 2.49
CA LEU A 77 -11.62 13.52 3.16
C LEU A 77 -12.84 14.30 3.66
N ASN A 78 -12.61 15.43 4.33
CA ASN A 78 -13.70 16.30 4.79
C ASN A 78 -14.55 16.82 3.61
N SER A 79 -13.92 17.14 2.47
CA SER A 79 -14.65 17.56 1.27
C SER A 79 -15.49 16.42 0.68
N VAL A 80 -14.97 15.19 0.64
CA VAL A 80 -15.74 14.02 0.18
C VAL A 80 -16.95 13.77 1.09
N PHE A 81 -16.77 13.81 2.41
CA PHE A 81 -17.87 13.62 3.36
C PHE A 81 -18.94 14.70 3.22
N SER A 82 -18.54 15.96 3.02
CA SER A 82 -19.46 17.07 2.76
C SER A 82 -20.25 16.87 1.45
N LEU A 83 -19.58 16.51 0.35
CA LEU A 83 -20.23 16.23 -0.93
C LEU A 83 -21.22 15.07 -0.85
N MET A 84 -20.94 14.07 -0.01
CA MET A 84 -21.83 12.93 0.23
C MET A 84 -22.86 13.18 1.34
N SER A 85 -22.89 14.38 1.94
CA SER A 85 -23.78 14.74 3.05
C SER A 85 -23.67 13.81 4.27
N LEU A 86 -22.46 13.32 4.56
CA LEU A 86 -22.17 12.44 5.69
C LEU A 86 -21.82 13.24 6.93
N GLN A 87 -22.40 12.89 8.09
CA GLN A 87 -22.06 13.48 9.39
C GLN A 87 -20.77 12.86 9.98
N LEU A 88 -19.72 12.77 9.18
CA LEU A 88 -18.41 12.26 9.57
C LEU A 88 -17.34 13.34 9.53
N THR A 89 -16.31 13.17 10.36
CA THR A 89 -15.11 13.99 10.35
C THR A 89 -13.89 13.14 10.01
N SER A 90 -12.97 13.72 9.25
CA SER A 90 -11.69 13.08 8.96
C SER A 90 -10.85 12.98 10.24
N PRO A 91 -10.09 11.88 10.42
CA PRO A 91 -8.98 11.88 11.34
C PRO A 91 -8.02 13.04 11.02
N GLY A 92 -7.60 13.78 12.04
CA GLY A 92 -6.67 14.90 11.84
C GLY A 92 -5.30 14.42 11.35
N TYR A 93 -4.57 15.25 10.61
CA TYR A 93 -3.27 14.90 10.01
C TYR A 93 -2.25 14.36 11.03
N SER A 94 -2.30 14.88 12.27
CA SER A 94 -1.46 14.43 13.38
C SER A 94 -1.87 13.06 13.90
N CYS A 95 -3.18 12.76 13.90
CA CYS A 95 -3.71 11.45 14.25
C CYS A 95 -3.27 10.41 13.21
N ILE A 96 -3.49 10.70 11.92
CA ILE A 96 -3.07 9.85 10.80
C ILE A 96 -1.57 9.58 10.87
N SER A 97 -0.75 10.61 11.05
CA SER A 97 0.71 10.45 11.13
C SER A 97 1.15 9.54 12.28
N LYS A 98 0.54 9.67 13.47
CA LYS A 98 0.91 8.86 14.64
C LYS A 98 0.43 7.42 14.47
N ARG A 99 -0.79 7.24 13.97
CA ARG A 99 -1.41 5.92 13.77
C ARG A 99 -0.83 5.16 12.57
N ALA A 100 -0.26 5.84 11.58
CA ALA A 100 0.43 5.20 10.46
C ALA A 100 1.56 4.26 10.89
N LYS A 101 2.16 4.50 12.07
CA LYS A 101 3.19 3.62 12.64
C LYS A 101 2.62 2.32 13.21
N THR A 102 1.38 2.31 13.66
CA THR A 102 0.79 1.22 14.47
C THR A 102 -0.29 0.45 13.73
N VAL A 103 -0.98 1.08 12.77
CA VAL A 103 -2.04 0.46 11.99
C VAL A 103 -1.46 -0.70 11.17
N LYS A 104 -2.09 -1.87 11.28
CA LYS A 104 -1.74 -3.02 10.45
C LYS A 104 -2.53 -2.93 9.15
N VAL A 105 -1.82 -2.79 8.04
CA VAL A 105 -2.43 -2.75 6.71
C VAL A 105 -2.60 -4.17 6.20
N ASN A 106 -3.84 -4.54 5.89
CA ASN A 106 -4.15 -5.87 5.36
C ASN A 106 -3.99 -5.86 3.84
N TYR A 107 -2.75 -6.02 3.37
CA TYR A 107 -2.44 -6.04 1.94
C TYR A 107 -2.67 -7.42 1.26
N ARG A 108 -3.01 -8.45 2.04
CA ARG A 108 -3.18 -9.82 1.52
C ARG A 108 -4.61 -10.03 1.05
N PRO A 109 -4.85 -10.34 -0.23
CA PRO A 109 -6.19 -10.65 -0.70
C PRO A 109 -6.71 -11.97 -0.08
N PRO A 110 -8.04 -12.16 -0.02
CA PRO A 110 -8.63 -13.44 0.39
C PRO A 110 -8.09 -14.61 -0.43
N CYS A 111 -7.93 -15.77 0.21
CA CYS A 111 -7.39 -16.96 -0.46
C CYS A 111 -8.33 -17.47 -1.56
N ARG A 112 -7.89 -17.42 -2.83
CA ARG A 112 -8.64 -17.94 -4.00
C ARG A 112 -8.23 -19.36 -4.42
N GLY A 113 -7.93 -20.23 -3.46
CA GLY A 113 -7.53 -21.62 -3.75
C GLY A 113 -6.02 -21.78 -4.03
N ALA A 114 -5.60 -22.74 -4.85
CA ALA A 114 -4.18 -23.00 -5.12
C ALA A 114 -3.54 -21.90 -5.99
N ILE A 115 -2.22 -21.69 -5.85
CA ILE A 115 -1.44 -20.79 -6.71
C ILE A 115 -0.76 -21.65 -7.77
N ALA A 116 -1.07 -21.39 -9.04
CA ALA A 116 -0.49 -22.15 -10.14
C ALA A 116 0.98 -21.79 -10.34
N HIS A 117 1.30 -20.50 -10.38
CA HIS A 117 2.65 -20.02 -10.61
C HIS A 117 2.90 -18.73 -9.85
N LEU A 118 3.86 -18.76 -8.92
CA LEU A 118 4.26 -17.63 -8.12
C LEU A 118 5.59 -17.08 -8.64
N VAL A 119 5.62 -15.79 -8.98
CA VAL A 119 6.84 -15.10 -9.41
C VAL A 119 7.32 -14.23 -8.26
N VAL A 120 8.60 -14.35 -7.93
CA VAL A 120 9.23 -13.62 -6.82
C VAL A 120 10.35 -12.75 -7.38
N ASP A 121 10.35 -11.48 -6.96
CA ASP A 121 11.40 -10.52 -7.30
C ASP A 121 11.68 -9.59 -6.12
N ALA A 122 12.91 -9.08 -6.03
CA ALA A 122 13.32 -8.11 -5.03
C ALA A 122 13.68 -6.77 -5.67
N THR A 123 13.21 -5.67 -5.08
CA THR A 123 13.63 -4.32 -5.46
C THR A 123 14.25 -3.58 -4.28
N GLY A 124 15.29 -2.81 -4.55
CA GLY A 124 15.88 -1.90 -3.57
C GLY A 124 14.92 -0.77 -3.23
N LEU A 125 14.57 -0.64 -1.95
CA LEU A 125 13.91 0.52 -1.37
C LEU A 125 14.92 1.37 -0.62
N LYS A 126 14.93 2.66 -0.93
CA LYS A 126 15.70 3.64 -0.16
C LYS A 126 14.89 4.04 1.07
N VAL A 127 15.19 3.42 2.21
CA VAL A 127 14.32 3.52 3.40
C VAL A 127 14.67 4.72 4.27
N TYR A 128 15.94 5.01 4.55
CA TYR A 128 16.32 6.25 5.23
C TYR A 128 17.78 6.66 4.99
N GLY A 129 17.99 7.96 5.05
CA GLY A 129 19.28 8.64 5.20
C GLY A 129 19.00 10.09 5.60
N GLU A 130 20.04 10.88 5.78
CA GLU A 130 19.83 12.30 6.09
C GLU A 130 19.08 13.00 4.94
N GLY A 131 18.09 13.81 5.33
CA GLY A 131 17.35 14.63 4.38
C GLY A 131 18.29 15.54 3.61
N GLU A 132 17.95 15.88 2.37
CA GLU A 132 18.84 16.68 1.52
C GLU A 132 19.18 18.03 2.13
N TRP A 133 18.23 18.62 2.88
CA TRP A 133 18.46 19.83 3.64
C TRP A 133 19.51 19.64 4.75
N LYS A 134 19.41 18.58 5.57
CA LYS A 134 20.39 18.30 6.64
C LYS A 134 21.78 18.09 6.04
N MET A 135 21.88 17.29 4.98
CA MET A 135 23.17 17.05 4.31
C MET A 135 23.79 18.32 3.73
N ARG A 136 22.97 19.22 3.15
CA ARG A 136 23.46 20.50 2.61
C ARG A 136 23.89 21.49 3.70
N LYS A 137 23.22 21.49 4.85
CA LYS A 137 23.45 22.48 5.92
C LYS A 137 24.45 22.04 6.97
N HIS A 138 24.49 20.76 7.30
CA HIS A 138 25.24 20.23 8.43
C HIS A 138 26.21 19.10 8.05
N GLY A 139 26.39 18.83 6.76
CA GLY A 139 27.24 17.73 6.29
C GLY A 139 26.58 16.36 6.50
N LYS A 140 27.32 15.30 6.19
CA LYS A 140 26.84 13.91 6.27
C LYS A 140 27.25 13.28 7.60
N GLU A 141 26.29 12.93 8.44
CA GLU A 141 26.52 12.21 9.70
C GLU A 141 26.11 10.73 9.59
N LYS A 142 25.02 10.44 8.85
CA LYS A 142 24.51 9.08 8.62
C LYS A 142 24.43 8.73 7.15
N ARG A 143 24.94 7.54 6.79
CA ARG A 143 24.87 7.00 5.43
C ARG A 143 23.43 6.64 5.06
N ARG A 144 23.05 6.90 3.80
CA ARG A 144 21.78 6.40 3.22
C ARG A 144 21.82 4.87 3.22
N THR A 145 20.77 4.26 3.76
CA THR A 145 20.62 2.80 3.86
C THR A 145 19.52 2.32 2.93
N TRP A 146 19.77 1.19 2.28
CA TRP A 146 18.78 0.49 1.49
C TRP A 146 18.12 -0.62 2.33
N ARG A 147 16.92 -0.99 1.90
CA ARG A 147 16.25 -2.24 2.24
C ARG A 147 15.88 -2.90 0.93
N LYS A 148 15.63 -4.20 0.96
CA LYS A 148 15.06 -4.90 -0.19
C LYS A 148 13.61 -5.18 0.10
N LEU A 149 12.73 -4.86 -0.83
CA LEU A 149 11.33 -5.28 -0.83
C LEU A 149 11.20 -6.47 -1.75
N HIS A 150 10.87 -7.62 -1.17
CA HIS A 150 10.59 -8.85 -1.87
C HIS A 150 9.09 -8.93 -2.11
N LEU A 151 8.68 -9.12 -3.36
CA LEU A 151 7.28 -9.27 -3.75
C LEU A 151 7.07 -10.64 -4.36
N ALA A 152 6.04 -11.34 -3.90
CA ALA A 152 5.54 -12.56 -4.51
C ALA A 152 4.20 -12.28 -5.20
N ILE A 153 4.15 -12.52 -6.50
CA ILE A 153 3.02 -12.16 -7.37
C ILE A 153 2.51 -13.43 -8.05
N ASP A 154 1.20 -13.62 -8.09
CA ASP A 154 0.58 -14.67 -8.90
C ASP A 154 0.69 -14.30 -10.38
N ALA A 155 1.34 -15.14 -11.19
CA ALA A 155 1.59 -14.83 -12.60
C ALA A 155 0.31 -14.74 -13.44
N ALA A 156 -0.78 -15.39 -13.03
CA ALA A 156 -2.03 -15.39 -13.79
C ALA A 156 -2.92 -14.20 -13.44
N THR A 157 -3.00 -13.84 -12.16
CA THR A 157 -3.90 -12.76 -11.70
C THR A 157 -3.18 -11.42 -11.51
N HIS A 158 -1.84 -11.43 -11.49
CA HIS A 158 -0.99 -10.30 -11.13
C HIS A 158 -1.24 -9.76 -9.71
N GLU A 159 -1.88 -10.54 -8.84
CA GLU A 159 -2.12 -10.14 -7.46
C GLU A 159 -0.85 -10.31 -6.63
N VAL A 160 -0.56 -9.33 -5.78
CA VAL A 160 0.50 -9.44 -4.77
C VAL A 160 0.02 -10.38 -3.68
N ILE A 161 0.68 -11.52 -3.55
CA ILE A 161 0.32 -12.60 -2.63
C ILE A 161 1.05 -12.45 -1.29
N ALA A 162 2.33 -12.06 -1.34
CA ALA A 162 3.13 -11.74 -0.16
C ALA A 162 4.13 -10.63 -0.47
N ALA A 163 4.52 -9.92 0.58
CA ALA A 163 5.56 -8.91 0.54
C ALA A 163 6.37 -8.99 1.83
N GLU A 164 7.70 -8.90 1.72
CA GLU A 164 8.61 -8.92 2.86
C GLU A 164 9.71 -7.87 2.66
N VAL A 165 10.16 -7.23 3.74
CA VAL A 165 11.24 -6.24 3.68
C VAL A 165 12.44 -6.72 4.48
N SER A 166 13.59 -6.83 3.82
CA SER A 166 14.84 -7.29 4.43
C SER A 166 15.90 -6.19 4.46
N LEU A 167 16.95 -6.40 5.26
CA LEU A 167 18.15 -5.56 5.24
C LEU A 167 18.95 -5.83 3.96
N GLU A 168 19.70 -4.84 3.49
CA GLU A 168 20.60 -4.99 2.33
C GLU A 168 21.60 -6.14 2.50
N SER A 169 22.01 -6.42 3.74
CA SER A 169 22.96 -7.48 4.09
C SER A 169 22.37 -8.90 4.09
N VAL A 170 21.05 -9.04 4.02
CA VAL A 170 20.37 -10.35 4.01
C VAL A 170 20.31 -10.85 2.57
N ALA A 171 20.69 -12.12 2.34
CA ALA A 171 20.60 -12.73 1.03
C ALA A 171 19.13 -13.01 0.67
N ASP A 172 18.80 -12.93 -0.62
CA ASP A 172 17.41 -13.03 -1.05
C ASP A 172 16.85 -14.46 -0.84
N SER A 173 17.72 -15.47 -0.99
CA SER A 173 17.43 -16.87 -0.65
C SER A 173 17.05 -17.09 0.82
N GLU A 174 17.57 -16.30 1.76
CA GLU A 174 17.21 -16.38 3.18
C GLU A 174 15.79 -15.84 3.45
N VAL A 175 15.29 -14.95 2.60
CA VAL A 175 13.96 -14.33 2.72
C VAL A 175 12.88 -15.18 2.06
N LEU A 176 13.24 -16.05 1.11
CA LEU A 176 12.26 -16.87 0.38
C LEU A 176 11.36 -17.69 1.32
N PRO A 177 11.85 -18.38 2.36
CA PRO A 177 10.99 -19.12 3.28
C PRO A 177 10.04 -18.23 4.08
N THR A 178 10.47 -17.04 4.50
CA THR A 178 9.60 -16.11 5.25
C THR A 178 8.51 -15.53 4.36
N LEU A 179 8.76 -15.41 3.05
CA LEU A 179 7.77 -15.00 2.06
C LEU A 179 6.75 -16.10 1.75
N LEU A 180 7.20 -17.37 1.66
CA LEU A 180 6.37 -18.51 1.22
C LEU A 180 5.64 -19.24 2.35
N ASN A 181 6.28 -19.47 3.50
CA ASN A 181 5.70 -20.26 4.60
C ASN A 181 4.37 -19.71 5.15
N PRO A 182 4.16 -18.37 5.23
CA PRO A 182 2.87 -17.82 5.63
C PRO A 182 1.75 -18.07 4.60
N LEU A 183 2.09 -18.44 3.37
CA LEU A 183 1.12 -18.80 2.34
C LEU A 183 0.55 -20.17 2.69
N ARG A 184 -0.59 -20.18 3.38
CA ARG A 184 -1.40 -21.38 3.65
C ARG A 184 -2.06 -21.93 2.37
N ARG A 185 -1.43 -21.76 1.21
CA ARG A 185 -1.92 -22.11 -0.14
C ARG A 185 -0.94 -23.08 -0.78
N LYS A 186 -1.44 -24.10 -1.48
CA LYS A 186 -0.60 -24.98 -2.29
C LYS A 186 -0.05 -24.17 -3.48
N VAL A 187 1.27 -24.00 -3.54
CA VAL A 187 1.98 -23.39 -4.66
C VAL A 187 2.50 -24.51 -5.56
N LYS A 188 2.15 -24.51 -6.85
CA LYS A 188 2.62 -25.55 -7.79
C LYS A 188 4.00 -25.26 -8.37
N GLN A 189 4.28 -23.99 -8.63
CA GLN A 189 5.55 -23.55 -9.22
C GLN A 189 5.93 -22.19 -8.64
N VAL A 190 7.23 -22.03 -8.35
CA VAL A 190 7.83 -20.74 -8.00
C VAL A 190 8.89 -20.41 -9.06
N SER A 191 8.95 -19.16 -9.49
CA SER A 191 10.03 -18.64 -10.33
C SER A 191 10.57 -17.37 -9.71
N ALA A 192 11.88 -17.31 -9.58
CA ALA A 192 12.61 -16.16 -9.07
C ALA A 192 13.92 -16.02 -9.88
N ASP A 193 14.62 -14.90 -9.71
CA ASP A 193 15.96 -14.78 -10.27
C ASP A 193 16.98 -15.64 -9.49
N GLY A 194 18.20 -15.74 -10.02
CA GLY A 194 19.25 -16.55 -9.40
C GLY A 194 19.75 -16.04 -8.05
N ALA A 195 19.31 -14.87 -7.58
CA ALA A 195 19.65 -14.39 -6.24
C ALA A 195 18.93 -15.18 -5.13
N TYR A 196 17.83 -15.86 -5.49
CA TYR A 196 17.07 -16.73 -4.60
C TYR A 196 17.56 -18.18 -4.57
N ASP A 197 18.51 -18.54 -5.43
CA ASP A 197 19.13 -19.86 -5.41
C ASP A 197 20.09 -19.98 -4.21
N THR A 198 20.06 -21.12 -3.53
CA THR A 198 21.10 -21.48 -2.56
C THR A 198 22.25 -22.14 -3.31
N LYS A 199 23.49 -21.73 -3.02
CA LYS A 199 24.69 -22.48 -3.44
C LYS A 199 24.76 -23.85 -2.79
#